data_AF-A0A1G3BG13-F1
#
_entry.id   AF-A0A1G3BG13-F1
#
_cell.length_a   1.000
_cell.length_b   1.000
_cell.length_c   1.000
_cell.angle_alpha   90.00
_cell.angle_beta   90.00
_cell.angle_gamma   90.00
#
_symmetry.space_group_name_H-M   'P 1'
#
loop_
_entity.id
_entity.type
_entity.pdbx_description
1 polymer ?
#
loop_
_entity_poly.entity_id
_entity_poly.type
_entity_poly.pdbx_seq_one_letter_code
_entity_poly.pdbx_strand_id
1 'polypeptide(L)' 'MVKVKTFTSPLKIFHVHNELMSLDKEVNEFLETNKIKKVVSVSDSTTCIDGGTMGVIRVLTYEG' A
#
# COMPACT_ATOMS: atom_id res chain seq x y z
N MET A 1 -6.86 18.95 5.72
CA MET A 1 -5.37 19.03 5.76
C MET A 1 -4.81 17.87 4.95
N VAL A 2 -3.67 18.01 4.26
CA VAL A 2 -3.05 16.88 3.54
C VAL A 2 -2.33 15.98 4.54
N LYS A 3 -2.61 14.67 4.49
CA LYS A 3 -2.05 13.63 5.34
C LYS A 3 -1.42 12.53 4.49
N VAL A 4 -0.47 11.79 5.06
CA VAL A 4 0.24 10.70 4.41
C VAL A 4 0.17 9.46 5.29
N LYS A 5 -0.15 8.31 4.69
CA LYS A 5 -0.10 6.99 5.33
C LYS A 5 0.70 6.04 4.46
N THR A 6 1.62 5.30 5.09
CA THR A 6 2.43 4.28 4.43
C THR A 6 1.97 2.89 4.84
N PHE A 7 1.96 1.99 3.86
CA PHE A 7 1.67 0.57 4.00
C PHE A 7 2.85 -0.23 3.46
N THR A 8 3.09 -1.41 4.02
CA THR A 8 4.19 -2.29 3.62
C THR A 8 3.67 -3.71 3.53
N SER A 9 3.97 -4.41 2.44
CA SER A 9 3.59 -5.81 2.26
C SER A 9 4.78 -6.63 1.75
N PRO A 10 5.10 -7.79 2.36
CA PRO A 10 6.10 -8.70 1.82
C PRO A 10 5.57 -9.37 0.55
N LEU A 11 6.43 -9.55 -0.45
CA LEU A 11 6.09 -10.25 -1.69
C LEU A 11 6.75 -11.64 -1.68
N LYS A 12 5.96 -12.65 -1.33
CA LYS A 12 6.40 -14.04 -1.31
C LYS A 12 6.32 -14.67 -2.70
N ILE A 13 7.32 -15.47 -3.05
CA ILE A 13 7.38 -16.22 -4.31
C ILE A 13 6.11 -17.06 -4.46
N PHE A 14 5.48 -17.02 -5.64
CA PHE A 14 4.21 -17.69 -5.97
C PHE A 14 2.95 -17.21 -5.20
N HIS A 15 3.06 -16.23 -4.31
CA HIS A 15 1.92 -15.68 -3.57
C HIS A 15 1.69 -14.19 -3.81
N VAL A 16 2.49 -13.54 -4.68
CA VAL A 16 2.47 -12.10 -4.97
C VAL A 16 1.05 -11.57 -5.19
N HIS A 17 0.22 -12.27 -5.96
CA HIS A 17 -1.16 -11.84 -6.21
C HIS A 17 -1.97 -11.72 -4.91
N ASN A 18 -1.89 -12.71 -4.02
CA ASN A 18 -2.61 -12.69 -2.75
C ASN A 18 -2.08 -11.58 -1.83
N GLU A 19 -0.77 -11.36 -1.80
CA GLU A 19 -0.15 -10.31 -0.99
C GLU A 19 -0.57 -8.90 -1.47
N LEU A 20 -0.68 -8.70 -2.79
CA LEU A 20 -1.19 -7.45 -3.37
C LEU A 20 -2.69 -7.25 -3.12
N MET A 21 -3.50 -8.30 -3.25
CA MET A 21 -4.93 -8.25 -2.92
C MET A 21 -5.17 -7.95 -1.43
N SER A 22 -4.33 -8.51 -0.55
CA SER A 22 -4.40 -8.21 0.89
C SER A 22 -4.01 -6.76 1.18
N LEU A 23 -2.98 -6.24 0.52
CA LEU A 23 -2.58 -4.84 0.64
C LEU A 23 -3.68 -3.89 0.14
N ASP A 24 -4.30 -4.20 -1.00
CA ASP A 24 -5.44 -3.42 -1.52
C ASP A 24 -6.60 -3.40 -0.53
N LYS A 25 -6.92 -4.55 0.07
CA LYS A 25 -7.96 -4.66 1.08
C LYS A 25 -7.65 -3.79 2.30
N GLU A 26 -6.43 -3.85 2.83
CA GLU A 26 -6.00 -3.05 3.98
C GLU A 26 -6.11 -1.54 3.71
N VAL A 27 -5.69 -1.10 2.52
CA VAL A 27 -5.79 0.31 2.11
C VAL A 27 -7.25 0.76 2.03
N ASN A 28 -8.13 -0.07 1.45
CA ASN A 28 -9.55 0.24 1.34
C ASN A 28 -10.24 0.28 2.71
N GLU A 29 -9.94 -0.67 3.59
CA GLU A 29 -10.45 -0.67 4.98
C GLU A 29 -10.01 0.58 5.74
N PHE A 30 -8.77 1.02 5.54
CA PHE A 30 -8.28 2.27 6.10
C PHE A 30 -9.05 3.49 5.59
N LEU A 31 -9.27 3.58 4.27
CA LEU A 31 -10.03 4.68 3.65
C LEU A 31 -11.47 4.75 4.20
N GLU A 32 -12.15 3.60 4.28
CA GLU A 32 -13.52 3.50 4.76
C GLU A 32 -13.63 3.83 6.26
N THR A 33 -12.81 3.20 7.10
CA THR A 33 -12.81 3.39 8.56
C THR A 33 -12.57 4.85 8.94
N ASN A 34 -11.69 5.53 8.21
CA ASN A 34 -11.36 6.94 8.46
C ASN A 34 -12.28 7.92 7.70
N LYS A 35 -13.27 7.41 6.96
CA LYS A 35 -14.23 8.19 6.15
C LYS A 35 -13.54 9.16 5.19
N ILE A 36 -12.38 8.76 4.65
CA ILE A 36 -11.58 9.59 3.74
C ILE A 36 -12.35 9.76 2.43
N LYS A 37 -12.54 11.01 2.00
CA LYS A 37 -13.33 11.33 0.79
C LYS A 37 -12.50 11.68 -0.42
N LYS A 38 -11.22 12.02 -0.23
CA LYS A 38 -10.34 12.44 -1.31
C LYS A 38 -8.94 11.88 -1.13
N VAL A 39 -8.59 10.99 -2.04
CA VAL A 39 -7.22 10.53 -2.25
C VAL A 39 -6.55 11.48 -3.22
N VAL A 40 -5.39 12.00 -2.85
CA VAL A 40 -4.58 12.90 -3.67
C VAL A 40 -3.65 12.10 -4.56
N SER A 41 -2.99 11.08 -4.00
CA SER A 41 -2.11 10.20 -4.76
C SER A 41 -1.92 8.85 -4.07
N VAL A 42 -1.57 7.85 -4.88
CA VAL A 42 -1.09 6.54 -4.44
C VAL A 42 0.21 6.27 -5.20
N SER A 43 1.26 5.85 -4.49
CA SER A 43 2.55 5.53 -5.10
C SER A 43 3.12 4.25 -4.50
N ASP A 44 3.56 3.34 -5.37
CA ASP A 44 4.18 2.08 -4.99
C ASP A 44 5.67 2.08 -5.33
N SER A 45 6.46 1.50 -4.44
CA SER A 45 7.87 1.18 -4.70
C SER A 45 8.16 -0.22 -4.20
N THR A 46 8.85 -1.02 -5.01
CA THR A 46 9.34 -2.32 -4.56
C THR A 46 10.57 -2.17 -3.69
N THR A 47 10.73 -3.07 -2.72
CA THR A 47 11.98 -3.25 -1.99
C THR A 47 12.71 -4.44 -2.57
N CYS A 48 14.05 -4.38 -2.57
CA CYS A 48 14.88 -5.45 -3.08
C CYS A 48 15.95 -5.86 -2.05
N ILE A 49 16.31 -7.14 -2.09
CA ILE A 49 17.52 -7.69 -1.47
C ILE A 49 18.21 -8.53 -2.54
N ASP A 50 19.52 -8.34 -2.71
CA ASP A 50 20.35 -9.12 -3.64
C ASP A 50 19.77 -9.22 -5.07
N GLY A 51 19.11 -8.16 -5.55
CA GLY A 51 18.49 -8.09 -6.88
C GLY A 51 17.10 -8.73 -6.99
N GLY A 52 16.60 -9.38 -5.94
CA GLY A 52 15.25 -9.92 -5.88
C GLY A 52 14.25 -8.95 -5.23
N THR A 53 13.06 -8.81 -5.81
CA THR A 53 11.96 -8.06 -5.18
C THR A 53 11.42 -8.84 -3.97
N MET A 54 11.46 -8.22 -2.80
CA MET A 54 11.05 -8.84 -1.53
C MET A 54 9.77 -8.26 -0.93
N GLY A 55 9.36 -7.07 -1.37
CA GLY A 55 8.22 -6.38 -0.78
C GLY A 55 7.78 -5.20 -1.63
N VAL A 56 6.68 -4.60 -1.21
CA VAL A 56 6.16 -3.35 -1.75
C VAL A 56 5.86 -2.38 -0.61
N ILE A 57 6.22 -1.13 -0.82
CA ILE A 57 5.85 0.00 0.01
C ILE A 57 4.82 0.80 -0.79
N ARG A 58 3.64 1.00 -0.22
CA ARG A 58 2.59 1.86 -0.79
C ARG A 58 2.40 3.10 0.06
N VAL A 59 2.52 4.26 -0.57
CA VAL A 59 2.29 5.56 0.07
C VAL A 59 0.98 6.14 -0.44
N LEU A 60 0.07 6.42 0.51
CA LEU A 60 -1.23 7.03 0.27
C LEU A 60 -1.22 8.48 0.79
N THR A 61 -1.43 9.44 -0.11
CA THR A 61 -1.65 10.84 0.25
C THR A 61 -3.13 11.16 0.15
N TYR A 62 -3.71 11.74 1.18
CA TYR A 62 -5.15 11.99 1.27
C TYR A 62 -5.49 13.28 2.01
N GLU A 63 -6.71 13.79 1.81
CA GLU A 63 -7.26 14.88 2.60
C GLU A 63 -8.09 14.34 3.76
N GLY A 64 -7.81 14.82 4.97
CA GLY A 64 -8.64 14.56 6.14
C GLY A 64 -8.47 15.60 7.21
#